data_AF-A0A382I8T6-F1
#
_entry.id   AF-A0A382I8T6-F1
#
_cell.length_a   1.000
_cell.length_b   1.000
_cell.length_c   1.000
_cell.angle_alpha   90.00
_cell.angle_beta   90.00
_cell.angle_gamma   90.00
#
_symmetry.space_group_name_H-M   'P 1'
#
loop_
_entity.id
_entity.type
_entity.pdbx_description
1 polymer ?
#
loop_
_entity_poly.entity_id
_entity_poly.type
_entity_poly.pdbx_seq_one_letter_code
_entity_poly.pdbx_strand_id
1 'polypeptide(L)'
;MIVSTLLFWYFGSVFPVWAEPEEIGANGCRECHRLSSKEKQSDKGPDLFYAGDKFYKNWLNKFLQSPTVIREVNVFSESDFLGKKHKASNPHVALAKEGAERVASFLMTLRLPNLEVGKVNKEPLSKGERAQTKMLFERSFGCISCHRALNLVGKVRGGVSGPSLVNSGLRLKPDWIFHWLKTPQ
;
A
#
# COMPACT_ATOMS: atom_id res chain seq x y z
N MET A 1 45.36 -48.06 19.67
CA MET A 1 43.96 -47.61 19.88
C MET A 1 43.94 -46.11 20.02
N ILE A 2 43.62 -45.35 18.97
CA ILE A 2 43.13 -43.97 19.12
C ILE A 2 42.03 -43.81 18.07
N VAL A 3 40.79 -43.84 18.55
CA VAL A 3 39.58 -43.71 17.75
C VAL A 3 39.36 -42.24 17.45
N SER A 4 39.16 -41.97 16.17
CA SER A 4 38.75 -40.70 15.58
C SER A 4 37.41 -40.20 16.16
N THR A 5 37.36 -38.93 16.56
CA THR A 5 36.11 -38.19 16.77
C THR A 5 36.15 -36.91 15.95
N LEU A 6 35.73 -37.02 14.69
CA LEU A 6 35.36 -35.89 13.85
C LEU A 6 34.09 -35.26 14.44
N LEU A 7 34.23 -34.11 15.10
CA LEU A 7 33.10 -33.25 15.43
C LEU A 7 32.57 -32.62 14.13
N PHE A 8 31.50 -33.18 13.58
CA PHE A 8 30.70 -32.52 12.56
C PHE A 8 29.93 -31.35 13.20
N TRP A 9 30.44 -30.13 13.00
CA TRP A 9 29.70 -28.92 13.36
C TRP A 9 28.56 -28.75 12.37
N TYR A 10 27.35 -29.13 12.79
CA TYR A 10 26.12 -28.86 12.07
C TYR A 10 25.85 -27.34 12.12
N PHE A 11 26.30 -26.61 11.09
CA PHE A 11 25.82 -25.26 10.84
C PHE A 11 24.34 -25.36 10.48
N GLY A 12 23.48 -25.22 11.48
CA GLY A 12 22.06 -24.97 11.26
C GLY A 12 21.93 -23.73 10.39
N SER A 13 21.39 -23.91 9.19
CA SER A 13 20.99 -22.83 8.30
C SER A 13 19.87 -22.05 8.97
N VAL A 14 20.25 -21.05 9.77
CA VAL A 14 19.34 -20.03 10.26
C VAL A 14 18.89 -19.26 9.01
N PHE A 15 17.69 -19.57 8.51
CA PHE A 15 17.05 -18.72 7.52
C PHE A 15 17.09 -17.28 8.05
N PRO A 16 17.43 -16.27 7.24
CA PRO A 16 17.44 -14.91 7.72
C PRO A 16 16.00 -14.59 8.12
N VAL A 17 15.75 -14.53 9.43
CA VAL A 17 14.67 -13.72 9.97
C VAL A 17 14.99 -12.34 9.41
N TRP A 18 14.20 -11.89 8.44
CA TRP A 18 14.35 -10.57 7.86
C TRP A 18 14.18 -9.58 9.00
N ALA A 19 15.31 -9.12 9.56
CA ALA A 19 15.30 -8.23 10.69
C ALA A 19 14.54 -6.98 10.29
N GLU A 20 13.67 -6.52 11.18
CA GLU A 20 12.95 -5.28 10.95
C GLU A 20 13.96 -4.14 10.76
N PRO A 21 13.80 -3.30 9.72
CA PRO A 21 14.67 -2.14 9.54
C PRO A 21 14.56 -1.16 10.71
N GLU A 22 15.69 -0.64 11.17
CA GLU A 22 15.76 0.34 12.26
C GLU A 22 14.85 1.56 12.01
N GLU A 23 14.67 1.95 10.74
CA GLU A 23 13.82 3.06 10.34
C GLU A 23 12.37 2.92 10.83
N ILE A 24 11.87 1.68 10.96
CA ILE A 24 10.50 1.42 11.41
C ILE A 24 10.30 1.95 12.84
N GLY A 25 11.26 1.69 13.72
CA GLY A 25 11.27 2.17 15.11
C GLY A 25 11.67 3.64 15.18
N ALA A 26 12.78 4.01 14.54
CA ALA A 26 13.35 5.35 14.60
C ALA A 26 12.43 6.45 14.06
N ASN A 27 11.54 6.13 13.12
CA ASN A 27 10.58 7.08 12.54
C ASN A 27 9.14 6.88 13.03
N GLY A 28 8.93 6.09 14.08
CA GLY A 28 7.60 5.91 14.69
C GLY A 28 6.55 5.34 13.74
N CYS A 29 6.93 4.50 12.77
CA CYS A 29 5.99 4.02 11.74
C CYS A 29 4.76 3.32 12.36
N ARG A 30 4.95 2.63 13.49
CA ARG A 30 3.88 1.94 14.23
C ARG A 30 2.87 2.84 14.93
N GLU A 31 3.17 4.12 15.08
CA GLU A 31 2.23 5.08 15.66
C GLU A 31 1.02 5.32 14.74
N CYS A 32 1.20 5.06 13.44
CA CYS A 32 0.19 5.25 12.40
C CYS A 32 -0.14 3.96 11.64
N HIS A 33 0.83 3.05 11.48
CA HIS A 33 0.69 1.86 10.64
C HIS A 33 0.74 0.57 11.46
N ARG A 34 -0.23 -0.31 11.20
CA ARG A 34 -0.18 -1.70 11.65
C ARG A 34 0.73 -2.51 10.72
N LEU A 35 1.67 -3.27 11.28
CA LEU A 35 2.66 -4.09 10.57
C LEU A 35 2.54 -5.59 10.87
N SER A 36 1.76 -5.98 11.89
CA SER A 36 1.48 -7.39 12.21
C SER A 36 0.01 -7.64 12.55
N SER A 37 -0.45 -8.89 12.41
CA SER A 37 -1.81 -9.31 12.81
C SER A 37 -2.12 -9.16 14.30
N LYS A 38 -1.07 -9.02 15.13
CA LYS A 38 -1.19 -8.88 16.59
C LYS A 38 -1.33 -7.42 17.03
N GLU A 39 -0.98 -6.47 16.16
CA GLU A 39 -1.07 -5.04 16.43
C GLU A 39 -2.49 -4.50 16.16
N LYS A 40 -2.87 -3.40 16.81
CA LYS A 40 -4.16 -2.73 16.56
C LYS A 40 -4.01 -1.72 15.41
N GLN A 41 -5.00 -1.68 14.52
CA GLN A 41 -5.04 -0.67 13.45
C GLN A 41 -5.33 0.72 14.04
N SER A 42 -4.51 1.71 13.66
CA SER A 42 -4.74 3.12 13.93
C SER A 42 -5.62 3.75 12.84
N ASP A 43 -6.35 4.80 13.18
CA ASP A 43 -7.07 5.68 12.24
C ASP A 43 -6.15 6.71 11.55
N LYS A 44 -4.92 6.88 12.05
CA LYS A 44 -3.95 7.87 11.55
C LYS A 44 -3.26 7.48 10.24
N GLY A 45 -3.17 6.18 9.93
CA GLY A 45 -2.47 5.68 8.75
C GLY A 45 -3.12 4.42 8.17
N PRO A 46 -2.90 4.11 6.89
CA PRO A 46 -3.36 2.86 6.31
C PRO A 46 -2.66 1.66 6.92
N ASP A 47 -3.37 0.55 7.02
CA ASP A 47 -2.82 -0.74 7.39
C ASP A 47 -1.75 -1.22 6.38
N LEU A 48 -0.61 -1.67 6.90
CA LEU A 48 0.54 -2.13 6.14
C LEU A 48 0.88 -3.61 6.38
N PHE A 49 0.10 -4.34 7.20
CA PHE A 49 0.32 -5.77 7.47
C PHE A 49 0.25 -6.66 6.21
N TYR A 50 -0.31 -6.14 5.12
CA TYR A 50 -0.41 -6.79 3.82
C TYR A 50 0.20 -5.94 2.69
N ALA A 51 1.15 -5.06 3.03
CA ALA A 51 1.76 -4.14 2.07
C ALA A 51 2.38 -4.88 0.87
N GLY A 52 2.95 -6.07 1.09
CA GLY A 52 3.54 -6.90 0.05
C GLY A 52 2.54 -7.47 -0.95
N ASP A 53 1.27 -7.62 -0.58
CA ASP A 53 0.19 -8.00 -1.48
C ASP A 53 -0.42 -6.80 -2.20
N LYS A 54 -0.48 -5.66 -1.50
CA LYS A 54 -1.14 -4.45 -1.96
C LYS A 54 -0.31 -3.64 -2.93
N PHE A 55 0.97 -3.44 -2.64
CA PHE A 55 1.81 -2.46 -3.32
C PHE A 55 2.89 -3.09 -4.20
N TYR A 56 3.33 -2.33 -5.21
CA TYR A 56 4.58 -2.63 -5.92
C TYR A 56 5.80 -2.07 -5.16
N LYS A 57 6.89 -2.84 -5.08
CA LYS A 57 8.11 -2.47 -4.35
C LYS A 57 8.74 -1.17 -4.87
N ASN A 58 8.81 -1.01 -6.18
CA ASN A 58 9.36 0.19 -6.82
C ASN A 58 8.55 1.45 -6.47
N TRP A 59 7.22 1.32 -6.34
CA TRP A 59 6.36 2.40 -5.89
C TRP A 59 6.60 2.71 -4.42
N LEU A 60 6.66 1.71 -3.54
CA LEU A 60 6.97 1.91 -2.11
C LEU A 60 8.30 2.64 -1.93
N ASN A 61 9.36 2.18 -2.60
CA ASN A 61 10.67 2.81 -2.50
C ASN A 61 10.63 4.29 -2.94
N LYS A 62 10.00 4.60 -4.08
CA LYS A 62 9.83 6.00 -4.53
C LYS A 62 8.98 6.84 -3.58
N PHE A 63 7.88 6.27 -3.07
CA PHE A 63 6.99 6.95 -2.14
C PHE A 63 7.70 7.26 -0.83
N LEU A 64 8.47 6.33 -0.27
CA LEU A 64 9.20 6.53 0.98
C LEU A 64 10.30 7.59 0.85
N GLN A 65 10.92 7.74 -0.32
CA GLN A 65 11.89 8.81 -0.58
C GLN A 65 11.24 10.19 -0.77
N SER A 66 10.06 10.24 -1.38
CA SER A 66 9.35 11.48 -1.68
C SER A 66 7.84 11.28 -1.54
N PRO A 67 7.30 11.29 -0.31
CA PRO A 67 5.89 10.99 -0.08
C PRO A 67 4.97 12.01 -0.76
N THR A 68 3.94 11.49 -1.43
CA THR A 68 2.90 12.31 -2.07
C THR A 68 1.57 12.17 -1.34
N VAL A 69 0.75 13.21 -1.33
CA VAL A 69 -0.58 13.14 -0.73
C VAL A 69 -1.47 12.17 -1.52
N ILE A 70 -1.89 11.08 -0.88
CA ILE A 70 -2.82 10.09 -1.45
C ILE A 70 -4.25 10.39 -1.04
N ARG A 71 -4.47 10.77 0.23
CA ARG A 71 -5.77 11.13 0.80
C ARG A 71 -5.68 12.60 1.20
N GLU A 72 -6.51 13.43 0.56
CA GLU A 72 -6.45 14.88 0.72
C GLU A 72 -7.25 15.39 1.92
N VAL A 73 -8.26 14.63 2.33
CA VAL A 73 -9.16 14.97 3.46
C VAL A 73 -9.03 13.89 4.54
N ASN A 74 -8.86 14.32 5.79
CA ASN A 74 -8.88 13.41 6.94
C ASN A 74 -10.32 13.23 7.40
N VAL A 75 -10.82 11.99 7.36
CA VAL A 75 -12.25 11.61 7.52
C VAL A 75 -12.86 11.96 8.89
N PHE A 76 -12.11 12.54 9.84
CA PHE A 76 -12.54 12.70 11.24
C PHE A 76 -12.36 14.11 11.84
N SER A 77 -12.35 15.16 11.03
CA SER A 77 -12.47 16.51 11.59
C SER A 77 -13.91 17.00 11.46
N GLU A 78 -14.61 17.23 12.58
CA GLU A 78 -15.93 17.91 12.62
C GLU A 78 -15.89 19.26 11.86
N SER A 79 -14.70 19.84 11.69
CA SER A 79 -14.45 21.04 10.88
C SER A 79 -14.61 20.86 9.36
N ASP A 80 -14.75 19.63 8.85
CA ASP A 80 -14.93 19.35 7.42
C ASP A 80 -16.29 19.86 6.88
N PHE A 81 -17.29 20.04 7.75
CA PHE A 81 -18.61 20.55 7.36
C PHE A 81 -18.64 22.08 7.14
N LEU A 82 -17.63 22.82 7.62
CA LEU A 82 -17.62 24.29 7.64
C LEU A 82 -16.75 24.95 6.56
N GLY A 83 -16.41 24.24 5.48
CA GLY A 83 -15.81 24.85 4.28
C GLY A 83 -14.40 25.43 4.47
N LYS A 84 -13.73 25.15 5.59
CA LYS A 84 -12.32 25.51 5.76
C LYS A 84 -11.48 24.50 4.97
N LYS A 85 -10.65 25.02 4.05
CA LYS A 85 -9.72 24.22 3.24
C LYS A 85 -8.71 23.55 4.16
N HIS A 86 -8.94 22.29 4.52
CA HIS A 86 -7.93 21.48 5.18
C HIS A 86 -7.08 20.82 4.09
N LYS A 87 -5.94 21.43 3.76
CA LYS A 87 -4.82 20.71 3.15
C LYS A 87 -4.36 19.67 4.17
N ALA A 88 -4.13 18.42 3.74
CA ALA A 88 -3.50 17.39 4.57
C ALA A 88 -2.32 17.99 5.34
N SER A 89 -2.47 18.13 6.67
CA SER A 89 -1.61 18.99 7.48
C SER A 89 -0.35 18.30 7.99
N ASN A 90 -0.20 16.98 7.78
CA ASN A 90 0.97 16.23 8.22
C ASN A 90 1.63 15.55 7.01
N PRO A 91 2.75 16.08 6.50
CA PRO A 91 3.52 15.38 5.49
C PRO A 91 4.05 14.06 6.08
N HIS A 92 3.90 12.96 5.33
CA HIS A 92 4.48 11.68 5.71
C HIS A 92 6.01 11.81 5.75
N VAL A 93 6.65 11.11 6.68
CA VAL A 93 8.12 11.10 6.81
C VAL A 93 8.79 10.63 5.51
N ALA A 94 9.81 11.35 5.08
CA ALA A 94 10.66 10.96 3.95
C ALA A 94 11.92 10.25 4.46
N LEU A 95 12.33 9.19 3.78
CA LEU A 95 13.52 8.40 4.11
C LEU A 95 14.63 8.63 3.08
N ALA A 96 15.88 8.52 3.53
CA ALA A 96 17.02 8.40 2.62
C ALA A 96 16.88 7.16 1.73
N LYS A 97 17.51 7.17 0.56
CA LYS A 97 17.38 6.13 -0.47
C LYS A 97 17.63 4.71 0.07
N GLU A 98 18.66 4.53 0.88
CA GLU A 98 19.03 3.23 1.47
C GLU A 98 18.00 2.76 2.49
N GLY A 99 17.51 3.67 3.33
CA GLY A 99 16.45 3.38 4.31
C GLY A 99 15.11 3.06 3.64
N ALA A 100 14.75 3.80 2.60
CA ALA A 100 13.57 3.54 1.79
C ALA A 100 13.61 2.15 1.15
N GLU A 101 14.76 1.70 0.65
CA GLU A 101 14.92 0.36 0.09
C GLU A 101 14.83 -0.75 1.15
N ARG A 102 15.40 -0.54 2.35
CA ARG A 102 15.27 -1.48 3.47
C ARG A 102 13.81 -1.61 3.91
N VAL A 103 13.14 -0.48 4.17
CA VAL A 103 11.73 -0.45 4.58
C VAL A 103 10.83 -1.03 3.49
N ALA A 104 11.01 -0.65 2.22
CA ALA A 104 10.24 -1.23 1.13
C ALA A 104 10.44 -2.76 1.06
N SER A 105 11.66 -3.25 1.19
CA SER A 105 11.95 -4.69 1.19
C SER A 105 11.26 -5.43 2.33
N PHE A 106 11.30 -4.87 3.54
CA PHE A 106 10.59 -5.41 4.70
C PHE A 106 9.07 -5.44 4.47
N LEU A 107 8.48 -4.32 4.03
CA LEU A 107 7.04 -4.24 3.72
C LEU A 107 6.61 -5.26 2.66
N MET A 108 7.48 -5.58 1.70
CA MET A 108 7.20 -6.60 0.69
C MET A 108 7.10 -8.02 1.25
N THR A 109 7.62 -8.29 2.46
CA THR A 109 7.49 -9.57 3.16
C THR A 109 6.14 -9.72 3.87
N LEU A 110 5.46 -8.61 4.15
CA LEU A 110 4.17 -8.58 4.83
C LEU A 110 3.04 -8.97 3.87
N ARG A 111 2.52 -10.20 4.02
CA ARG A 111 1.50 -10.78 3.15
C ARG A 111 0.43 -11.53 3.94
N LEU A 112 -0.79 -11.53 3.42
CA LEU A 112 -1.87 -12.38 3.86
C LEU A 112 -1.55 -13.83 3.50
N PRO A 113 -1.79 -14.79 4.41
CA PRO A 113 -1.51 -16.20 4.14
C PRO A 113 -2.34 -16.78 2.98
N ASN A 114 -3.55 -16.23 2.76
CA ASN A 114 -4.55 -16.81 1.85
C ASN A 114 -5.08 -15.79 0.83
N LEU A 115 -4.23 -14.89 0.33
CA LEU A 115 -4.64 -14.00 -0.76
C LEU A 115 -4.82 -14.83 -2.05
N GLU A 116 -6.00 -14.73 -2.68
CA GLU A 116 -6.20 -15.25 -4.02
C GLU A 116 -5.38 -14.44 -5.04
N VAL A 117 -4.51 -15.12 -5.79
CA VAL A 117 -3.68 -14.53 -6.85
C VAL A 117 -4.05 -15.08 -8.23
N GLY A 118 -3.75 -14.33 -9.29
CA GLY A 118 -4.00 -14.76 -10.66
C GLY A 118 -5.47 -14.78 -11.06
N LYS A 119 -6.32 -14.03 -10.34
CA LYS A 119 -7.75 -13.89 -10.68
C LYS A 119 -8.02 -12.76 -11.67
N VAL A 120 -7.04 -11.88 -11.86
CA VAL A 120 -7.15 -10.74 -12.78
C VAL A 120 -6.34 -10.99 -14.04
N ASN A 121 -7.00 -10.85 -15.18
CA ASN A 121 -6.38 -10.85 -16.49
C ASN A 121 -5.43 -9.63 -16.63
N LYS A 122 -4.19 -9.88 -17.07
CA LYS A 122 -3.14 -8.85 -17.23
C LYS A 122 -3.05 -8.28 -18.65
N GLU A 123 -3.78 -8.85 -19.60
CA GLU A 123 -3.91 -8.31 -20.94
C GLU A 123 -4.49 -6.89 -20.89
N PRO A 124 -3.91 -5.94 -21.64
CA PRO A 124 -4.44 -4.59 -21.71
C PRO A 124 -5.88 -4.58 -22.24
N LEU A 125 -6.76 -3.88 -21.53
CA LEU A 125 -8.14 -3.66 -21.95
C LEU A 125 -8.19 -2.99 -23.33
N SER A 126 -9.11 -3.43 -24.18
CA SER A 126 -9.48 -2.76 -25.42
C SER A 126 -10.04 -1.35 -25.16
N LYS A 127 -10.17 -0.54 -26.22
CA LYS A 127 -10.76 0.81 -26.08
C LYS A 127 -12.20 0.77 -25.56
N GLY A 128 -13.00 -0.22 -25.99
CA GLY A 128 -14.37 -0.41 -25.55
C GLY A 128 -14.46 -0.78 -24.07
N GLU A 129 -13.64 -1.74 -23.64
CA GLU A 129 -13.58 -2.14 -22.23
C GLU A 129 -13.14 -0.98 -21.33
N ARG A 130 -12.13 -0.19 -21.74
CA ARG A 130 -11.72 1.00 -20.97
C ARG A 130 -12.86 2.02 -20.82
N ALA A 131 -13.65 2.23 -21.88
CA ALA A 131 -14.80 3.12 -21.81
C ALA A 131 -15.90 2.56 -20.89
N GLN A 132 -16.17 1.26 -20.97
CA GLN A 132 -17.14 0.57 -20.11
C GLN A 132 -16.71 0.62 -18.64
N THR A 133 -15.45 0.29 -18.32
CA THR A 133 -14.89 0.39 -16.96
C THR A 133 -15.02 1.82 -16.44
N LYS A 134 -14.82 2.83 -17.29
CA LYS A 134 -14.98 4.23 -16.89
C LYS A 134 -16.42 4.57 -16.55
N MET A 135 -17.39 4.11 -17.34
CA MET A 135 -18.81 4.27 -17.03
C MET A 135 -19.21 3.57 -15.73
N LEU A 136 -18.70 2.35 -15.50
CA LEU A 136 -18.92 1.62 -14.26
C LEU A 136 -18.39 2.40 -13.05
N PHE A 137 -17.14 2.89 -13.14
CA PHE A 137 -16.51 3.67 -12.08
C PHE A 137 -17.21 5.00 -11.79
N GLU A 138 -17.64 5.72 -12.82
CA GLU A 138 -18.21 7.05 -12.66
C GLU A 138 -19.71 7.06 -12.36
N ARG A 139 -20.48 6.18 -13.02
CA ARG A 139 -21.94 6.25 -13.05
C ARG A 139 -22.59 5.11 -12.29
N SER A 140 -22.19 3.87 -12.58
CA SER A 140 -22.89 2.70 -12.03
C SER A 140 -22.57 2.46 -10.56
N PHE A 141 -21.29 2.53 -10.19
CA PHE A 141 -20.83 2.32 -8.81
C PHE A 141 -20.56 3.62 -8.05
N GLY A 142 -20.62 4.77 -8.72
CA GLY A 142 -20.44 6.08 -8.10
C GLY A 142 -19.07 6.29 -7.43
N CYS A 143 -18.05 5.51 -7.77
CA CYS A 143 -16.72 5.57 -7.16
C CYS A 143 -16.10 6.97 -7.28
N ILE A 144 -16.38 7.65 -8.40
CA ILE A 144 -15.89 9.02 -8.67
C ILE A 144 -16.38 10.07 -7.66
N SER A 145 -17.50 9.82 -6.97
CA SER A 145 -18.03 10.75 -5.97
C SER A 145 -17.07 10.93 -4.79
N CYS A 146 -16.29 9.90 -4.48
CA CYS A 146 -15.30 9.95 -3.40
C CYS A 146 -13.86 9.95 -3.92
N HIS A 147 -13.58 9.26 -5.03
CA HIS A 147 -12.21 9.04 -5.51
C HIS A 147 -11.88 9.88 -6.74
N ARG A 148 -10.74 10.56 -6.71
CA ARG A 148 -10.15 11.15 -7.92
C ARG A 148 -9.59 10.09 -8.86
N ALA A 149 -9.82 10.28 -10.15
CA ALA A 149 -9.25 9.47 -11.23
C ALA A 149 -9.04 10.31 -12.49
N LEU A 150 -8.27 9.78 -13.43
CA LEU A 150 -8.18 10.37 -14.77
C LEU A 150 -9.48 10.10 -15.54
N ASN A 151 -9.98 11.09 -16.27
CA ASN A 151 -11.04 10.90 -17.25
C ASN A 151 -10.46 10.38 -18.58
N LEU A 152 -11.32 10.12 -19.58
CA LEU A 152 -10.89 9.58 -20.89
C LEU A 152 -9.95 10.50 -21.67
N VAL A 153 -9.86 11.79 -21.30
CA VAL A 153 -8.94 12.77 -21.90
C VAL A 153 -7.75 13.10 -21.00
N GLY A 154 -7.48 12.28 -19.98
CA GLY A 154 -6.31 12.40 -19.12
C GLY A 154 -6.37 13.52 -18.07
N LYS A 155 -7.53 14.13 -17.82
CA LYS A 155 -7.71 15.15 -16.78
C LYS A 155 -8.18 14.52 -15.47
N VAL A 156 -7.65 14.98 -14.34
CA VAL A 156 -8.07 14.55 -13.00
C VAL A 156 -9.48 15.08 -12.70
N ARG A 157 -10.39 14.18 -12.31
CA ARG A 157 -11.76 14.50 -11.82
C ARG A 157 -12.14 13.59 -10.65
N GLY A 158 -13.18 13.98 -9.92
CA GLY A 158 -13.76 13.21 -8.80
C GLY A 158 -13.61 13.89 -7.45
N GLY A 159 -14.20 13.27 -6.43
CA GLY A 159 -14.16 13.72 -5.04
C GLY A 159 -12.82 13.49 -4.35
N VAL A 160 -12.66 14.08 -3.17
CA VAL A 160 -11.41 14.06 -2.36
C VAL A 160 -11.55 13.34 -1.03
N SER A 161 -12.76 12.89 -0.69
CA SER A 161 -13.04 12.15 0.55
C SER A 161 -12.39 10.77 0.55
N GLY A 162 -12.26 10.15 -0.63
CA GLY A 162 -11.53 8.90 -0.84
C GLY A 162 -10.07 9.11 -1.27
N PRO A 163 -9.20 8.10 -1.08
CA PRO A 163 -7.85 8.11 -1.66
C PRO A 163 -7.86 8.35 -3.17
N SER A 164 -6.98 9.20 -3.68
CA SER A 164 -6.78 9.36 -5.11
C SER A 164 -6.42 8.02 -5.76
N LEU A 165 -7.11 7.70 -6.85
CA LEU A 165 -6.87 6.55 -7.72
C LEU A 165 -6.20 6.96 -9.04
N VAL A 166 -5.76 8.21 -9.16
CA VAL A 166 -4.90 8.65 -10.27
C VAL A 166 -3.63 7.80 -10.26
N ASN A 167 -3.33 7.19 -11.42
CA ASN A 167 -2.19 6.29 -11.60
C ASN A 167 -2.14 5.12 -10.60
N SER A 168 -3.30 4.67 -10.09
CA SER A 168 -3.38 3.58 -9.12
C SER A 168 -2.70 2.29 -9.59
N GLY A 169 -2.67 2.01 -10.89
CA GLY A 169 -1.97 0.86 -11.46
C GLY A 169 -0.44 0.88 -11.32
N LEU A 170 0.17 2.04 -11.03
CA LEU A 170 1.60 2.12 -10.66
C LEU A 170 1.84 1.73 -9.20
N ARG A 171 0.79 1.80 -8.38
CA ARG A 171 0.84 1.64 -6.92
C ARG A 171 0.30 0.29 -6.47
N LEU A 172 -0.90 -0.05 -6.92
CA LEU A 172 -1.72 -1.16 -6.44
C LEU A 172 -1.65 -2.34 -7.39
N LYS A 173 -1.47 -3.54 -6.82
CA LYS A 173 -1.53 -4.78 -7.58
C LYS A 173 -2.98 -5.16 -7.92
N PRO A 174 -3.24 -5.72 -9.10
CA PRO A 174 -4.60 -6.05 -9.53
C PRO A 174 -5.26 -7.12 -8.64
N ASP A 175 -4.54 -8.16 -8.23
CA ASP A 175 -5.08 -9.20 -7.34
C ASP A 175 -5.51 -8.63 -5.98
N TRP A 176 -4.76 -7.64 -5.46
CA TRP A 176 -5.18 -6.91 -4.26
C TRP A 176 -6.48 -6.14 -4.47
N ILE A 177 -6.62 -5.43 -5.59
CA ILE A 177 -7.85 -4.68 -5.90
C ILE A 177 -9.04 -5.65 -5.97
N PHE A 178 -8.88 -6.79 -6.66
CA PHE A 178 -9.90 -7.83 -6.75
C PHE A 178 -10.30 -8.37 -5.37
N HIS A 179 -9.31 -8.69 -4.53
CA HIS A 179 -9.55 -9.13 -3.16
C HIS A 179 -10.29 -8.06 -2.34
N TRP A 180 -9.83 -6.81 -2.39
CA TRP A 180 -10.43 -5.70 -1.64
C TRP A 180 -11.87 -5.40 -2.06
N LEU A 181 -12.20 -5.53 -3.36
CA LEU A 181 -13.57 -5.31 -3.85
C LEU A 181 -14.58 -6.36 -3.37
N LYS A 182 -14.15 -7.55 -2.96
CA LYS A 182 -15.06 -8.57 -2.39
C LYS A 182 -15.58 -8.17 -1.01
N THR A 183 -14.74 -7.50 -0.22
CA THR A 183 -15.03 -7.07 1.15
C THR A 183 -14.35 -5.71 1.43
N PRO A 184 -14.87 -4.61 0.87
CA PRO A 184 -14.29 -3.29 1.08
C PRO A 184 -14.44 -2.88 2.55
N GLN A 185 -13.40 -2.23 3.09
CA GLN A 185 -13.37 -1.63 4.43
C GLN A 185 -13.61 -0.13 4.36
#